data_AF-A0A9X8MHM5-F1
#
_entry.id   AF-A0A9X8MHM5-F1
#
_cell.length_a   1.000
_cell.length_b   1.000
_cell.length_c   1.000
_cell.angle_alpha   90.00
_cell.angle_beta   90.00
_cell.angle_gamma   90.00
#
_symmetry.space_group_name_H-M   'P 1'
#
loop_
_entity.id
_entity.type
_entity.pdbx_description
1 polymer ?
#
loop_
_entity_poly.entity_id
_entity_poly.type
_entity_poly.pdbx_seq_one_letter_code
_entity_poly.pdbx_strand_id
1 'polypeptide(L)'
;MRVVPQVIKTGRYIRPALGIEVDEGLNQRLAGVTGIRGVFVLRIAPGSAAEKAGLTGVRIGAEGLIGGDVITAVEGKAVNSTPALLARLDDFKVGDTVRLTVRRGEDTREVAVTLQPGA
;
A
#
# COMPACT_ATOMS: atom_id res chain seq x y z
N MET A 1 -21.39 31.82 -11.61
CA MET A 1 -20.86 30.74 -12.48
C MET A 1 -20.52 29.55 -11.59
N ARG A 2 -20.76 28.28 -11.88
CA ARG A 2 -21.57 27.51 -12.84
C ARG A 2 -21.28 26.06 -12.40
N VAL A 3 -22.33 25.31 -11.99
CA VAL A 3 -22.53 23.83 -11.91
C VAL A 3 -21.29 22.93 -12.02
N VAL A 4 -21.13 21.86 -11.22
CA VAL A 4 -22.02 20.68 -11.21
C VAL A 4 -22.02 19.92 -9.87
N PRO A 5 -23.19 19.48 -9.37
CA PRO A 5 -23.29 18.46 -8.35
C PRO A 5 -23.17 17.07 -8.99
N GLN A 6 -22.10 16.34 -8.68
CA GLN A 6 -22.05 14.89 -8.77
C GLN A 6 -21.39 14.47 -7.45
N VAL A 7 -21.99 13.68 -6.57
CA VAL A 7 -22.45 12.32 -6.81
C VAL A 7 -23.40 11.94 -5.65
N ILE A 8 -24.65 11.62 -5.98
CA ILE A 8 -25.41 10.61 -5.23
C ILE A 8 -25.87 9.64 -6.31
N LYS A 9 -25.12 8.56 -6.55
CA LYS A 9 -25.60 7.53 -7.46
C LYS A 9 -25.37 6.09 -7.02
N THR A 10 -24.69 5.86 -5.90
CA THR A 10 -24.71 4.61 -5.13
C THR A 10 -24.13 4.94 -3.76
N GLY A 11 -24.87 4.68 -2.69
CA GLY A 11 -24.52 5.05 -1.30
C GLY A 11 -23.35 4.27 -0.68
N ARG A 12 -22.27 4.03 -1.44
CA ARG A 12 -21.08 3.32 -0.96
C ARG A 12 -19.84 3.98 -1.56
N TYR A 13 -19.15 4.78 -0.77
CA TYR A 13 -17.84 5.33 -1.14
C TYR A 13 -16.86 4.15 -1.25
N ILE A 14 -16.49 3.78 -2.47
CA ILE A 14 -15.53 2.72 -2.74
C ILE A 14 -14.14 3.35 -2.67
N ARG A 15 -13.39 3.05 -1.61
CA ARG A 15 -12.00 3.50 -1.50
C ARG A 15 -11.12 2.77 -2.49
N PRO A 16 -10.17 3.45 -3.15
CA PRO A 16 -9.14 2.76 -3.90
C PRO A 16 -8.27 1.93 -2.95
N ALA A 17 -7.95 0.69 -3.35
CA ALA A 17 -7.19 -0.21 -2.53
C ALA A 17 -6.11 -0.95 -3.35
N LEU A 18 -5.01 -1.25 -2.67
CA LEU A 18 -3.98 -2.15 -3.16
C LEU A 18 -4.34 -3.63 -2.94
N GLY A 19 -5.24 -3.92 -1.98
CA GLY A 19 -5.53 -5.28 -1.52
C GLY A 19 -4.41 -5.89 -0.70
N ILE A 20 -3.79 -5.08 0.16
CA ILE A 20 -2.78 -5.49 1.14
C ILE A 20 -3.34 -5.42 2.55
N GLU A 21 -2.83 -6.27 3.42
CA GLU A 21 -3.05 -6.19 4.87
C GLU A 21 -1.87 -5.50 5.53
N VAL A 22 -2.18 -4.52 6.36
CA VAL A 22 -1.24 -3.65 7.06
C VAL A 22 -1.77 -3.41 8.47
N ASP A 23 -0.87 -3.36 9.45
CA ASP A 23 -1.21 -3.08 10.84
C ASP A 23 -0.21 -2.07 11.41
N GLU A 24 -0.70 -0.95 11.93
CA GLU A 24 0.17 0.15 12.38
C GLU A 24 1.00 -0.23 13.61
N GLY A 25 0.43 -0.97 14.56
CA GLY A 25 1.15 -1.39 15.76
C GLY A 25 2.31 -2.32 15.44
N LEU A 26 2.09 -3.26 14.52
CA LEU A 26 3.10 -4.17 14.02
C LEU A 26 4.09 -3.45 13.10
N ASN A 27 3.63 -2.50 12.27
CA ASN A 27 4.48 -1.66 11.43
C ASN A 27 5.51 -0.88 12.25
N GLN A 28 5.07 -0.24 13.35
CA GLN A 28 5.95 0.50 14.25
C GLN A 28 6.97 -0.43 14.94
N ARG A 29 6.53 -1.61 15.38
CA ARG A 29 7.43 -2.62 15.98
C ARG A 29 8.48 -3.08 14.97
N LEU A 30 8.06 -3.42 13.75
CA LEU A 30 8.96 -3.85 12.68
C LEU A 30 9.94 -2.74 12.27
N ALA A 31 9.48 -1.51 12.13
CA ALA A 31 10.33 -0.37 11.84
C ALA A 31 11.37 -0.15 12.95
N GLY A 32 10.99 -0.34 14.22
CA GLY A 32 11.89 -0.23 15.37
C GLY A 32 12.98 -1.31 15.39
N VAL A 33 12.66 -2.56 15.07
CA VAL A 33 13.64 -3.67 15.09
C VAL A 33 14.50 -3.74 13.82
N THR A 34 13.97 -3.37 12.66
CA THR A 34 14.70 -3.42 11.38
C THR A 34 15.40 -2.11 11.02
N GLY A 35 14.99 -0.99 11.63
CA GLY A 35 15.43 0.36 11.25
C GLY A 35 14.87 0.86 9.90
N ILE A 36 14.02 0.08 9.23
CA ILE A 36 13.44 0.44 7.94
C ILE A 36 12.21 1.31 8.16
N ARG A 37 12.20 2.50 7.56
CA ARG A 37 11.04 3.40 7.56
C ARG A 37 10.18 3.14 6.33
N GLY A 38 8.94 2.75 6.54
CA GLY A 38 8.00 2.43 5.48
C GLY A 38 6.77 1.70 6.02
N VAL A 39 6.00 1.11 5.12
CA VAL A 39 4.85 0.27 5.44
C VAL A 39 5.12 -1.16 5.03
N PHE A 40 5.23 -2.05 6.02
CA PHE A 40 5.44 -3.48 5.80
C PHE A 40 4.15 -4.14 5.30
N VAL A 41 4.22 -4.79 4.14
CA VAL A 41 3.07 -5.51 3.56
C VAL A 41 2.93 -6.85 4.29
N LEU A 42 1.90 -7.06 5.11
CA LEU A 42 1.78 -8.27 5.93
C LEU A 42 1.22 -9.44 5.13
N ARG A 43 0.14 -9.18 4.40
CA ARG A 43 -0.52 -10.15 3.54
C ARG A 43 -0.98 -9.45 2.27
N ILE A 44 -1.10 -10.24 1.21
CA ILE A 44 -1.66 -9.78 -0.06
C ILE A 44 -2.91 -10.62 -0.31
N ALA A 45 -4.02 -9.95 -0.60
CA ALA A 45 -5.26 -10.61 -0.95
C ALA A 45 -5.15 -11.25 -2.35
N PRO A 46 -5.60 -12.50 -2.54
CA PRO A 46 -5.62 -13.12 -3.86
C PRO A 46 -6.44 -12.32 -4.88
N GLY A 47 -5.94 -12.20 -6.11
CA GLY A 47 -6.56 -11.45 -7.20
C GLY A 47 -6.46 -9.92 -7.07
N SER A 48 -5.78 -9.42 -6.04
CA SER A 48 -5.63 -7.99 -5.76
C SER A 48 -4.70 -7.25 -6.72
N ALA A 49 -4.75 -5.93 -6.67
CA ALA A 49 -3.84 -5.04 -7.38
C ALA A 49 -2.37 -5.32 -6.99
N ALA A 50 -2.11 -5.49 -5.70
CA ALA A 50 -0.79 -5.80 -5.16
C ALA A 50 -0.27 -7.16 -5.66
N GLU A 51 -1.12 -8.20 -5.70
CA GLU A 51 -0.72 -9.52 -6.23
C GLU A 51 -0.39 -9.42 -7.72
N LYS A 52 -1.25 -8.78 -8.51
CA LYS A 52 -1.05 -8.59 -9.96
C LYS A 52 0.21 -7.78 -10.27
N ALA A 53 0.58 -6.87 -9.39
CA ALA A 53 1.80 -6.08 -9.49
C ALA A 53 3.05 -6.83 -9.00
N GLY A 54 2.92 -8.07 -8.52
CA GLY A 54 4.03 -8.88 -8.05
C GLY A 54 4.61 -8.44 -6.71
N LEU A 55 3.79 -7.78 -5.88
CA LEU A 55 4.17 -7.52 -4.50
C LEU A 55 4.20 -8.83 -3.70
N THR A 56 4.93 -8.84 -2.59
CA THR A 56 5.04 -10.00 -1.70
C THR A 56 4.89 -9.59 -0.26
N GLY A 57 4.04 -10.30 0.48
CA GLY A 57 3.89 -10.09 1.92
C GLY A 57 5.13 -10.55 2.69
N VAL A 58 5.41 -9.88 3.79
CA VAL A 58 6.49 -10.24 4.71
C VAL A 58 6.13 -11.53 5.43
N ARG A 59 7.13 -12.37 5.67
CA ARG A 59 6.99 -13.58 6.49
C ARG A 59 7.82 -13.40 7.75
N ILE A 60 7.26 -13.73 8.90
CA ILE A 60 8.02 -13.73 10.15
C ILE A 60 8.49 -15.16 10.38
N GLY A 61 9.81 -15.37 10.35
CA GLY A 61 10.45 -16.63 10.72
C GLY A 61 11.26 -16.51 12.01
N ALA A 62 11.95 -17.59 12.38
CA ALA A 62 12.73 -17.65 13.62
C ALA A 62 13.86 -16.61 13.69
N GLU A 63 14.39 -16.20 12.54
CA GLU A 63 15.49 -15.23 12.43
C GLU A 63 15.00 -13.77 12.24
N GLY A 64 13.68 -13.55 12.27
CA GLY A 64 13.07 -12.24 12.09
C GLY A 64 12.24 -12.14 10.80
N LEU A 65 12.21 -10.95 10.20
CA LEU A 65 11.43 -10.68 9.01
C LEU A 65 12.14 -11.24 7.77
N ILE A 66 11.54 -12.25 7.14
CA ILE A 66 12.05 -12.95 5.97
C ILE A 66 11.31 -12.45 4.73
N GLY A 67 12.05 -11.76 3.87
CA GLY A 67 11.57 -11.29 2.58
C GLY A 67 10.34 -10.38 2.68
N GLY A 68 9.62 -10.30 1.57
CA GLY A 68 8.47 -9.40 1.42
C GLY A 68 8.85 -7.97 1.11
N ASP A 69 7.82 -7.17 0.92
CA ASP A 69 7.91 -5.81 0.42
C ASP A 69 7.57 -4.80 1.51
N VAL A 70 8.38 -3.74 1.55
CA VAL A 70 8.15 -2.56 2.38
C VAL A 70 7.92 -1.37 1.47
N ILE A 71 6.74 -0.77 1.53
CA ILE A 71 6.39 0.40 0.73
C ILE A 71 7.02 1.63 1.40
N THR A 72 7.90 2.33 0.69
CA THR A 72 8.62 3.50 1.20
C THR A 72 8.15 4.80 0.59
N ALA A 73 7.52 4.75 -0.60
CA ALA A 73 6.91 5.92 -1.23
C ALA A 73 5.74 5.54 -2.16
N VAL A 74 4.87 6.53 -2.40
CA VAL A 74 3.79 6.49 -3.39
C VAL A 74 3.95 7.72 -4.28
N GLU A 75 4.08 7.54 -5.59
CA GLU A 75 4.32 8.63 -6.56
C GLU A 75 5.52 9.52 -6.15
N GLY A 76 6.62 8.89 -5.74
CA GLY A 76 7.83 9.57 -5.27
C GLY A 76 7.71 10.29 -3.93
N LYS A 77 6.52 10.31 -3.31
CA LYS A 77 6.32 10.91 -1.99
C LYS A 77 6.47 9.86 -0.90
N ALA A 78 7.42 10.07 0.01
CA ALA A 78 7.69 9.16 1.10
C ALA A 78 6.44 8.86 1.96
N VAL A 79 6.34 7.62 2.41
CA VAL A 79 5.35 7.12 3.38
C VAL A 79 6.10 6.34 4.46
N ASN A 80 5.79 6.62 5.72
CA ASN A 80 6.48 6.07 6.88
C ASN A 80 5.54 5.44 7.91
N SER A 81 4.24 5.44 7.64
CA SER A 81 3.22 4.87 8.52
C SER A 81 2.03 4.39 7.69
N THR A 82 1.27 3.46 8.26
CA THR A 82 0.07 2.91 7.63
C THR A 82 -0.96 4.01 7.33
N PRO A 83 -1.25 4.95 8.25
CA PRO A 83 -2.15 6.07 7.95
C PRO A 83 -1.64 6.97 6.83
N ALA A 84 -0.33 7.21 6.74
CA ALA A 84 0.24 8.03 5.67
C ALA A 84 0.09 7.36 4.29
N LEU A 85 0.29 6.03 4.22
CA LEU A 85 0.03 5.27 3.00
C LEU A 85 -1.45 5.35 2.59
N LEU A 86 -2.37 5.09 3.52
CA LEU A 86 -3.81 5.11 3.24
C LEU A 86 -4.28 6.50 2.80
N ALA A 87 -3.84 7.55 3.49
CA ALA A 87 -4.15 8.93 3.12
C ALA A 87 -3.64 9.29 1.73
N ARG A 88 -2.48 8.76 1.32
CA ARG A 88 -1.95 8.96 -0.04
C ARG A 88 -2.76 8.21 -1.08
N LEU A 89 -3.24 7.00 -0.78
CA LEU A 89 -4.09 6.25 -1.71
C LEU A 89 -5.45 6.92 -1.90
N ASP A 90 -5.98 7.59 -0.87
CA ASP A 90 -7.24 8.35 -0.94
C ASP A 90 -7.21 9.53 -1.92
N ASP A 91 -6.03 10.02 -2.30
CA ASP A 91 -5.86 11.08 -3.32
C ASP A 91 -6.15 10.57 -4.75
N PHE A 92 -6.24 9.24 -4.93
CA PHE A 92 -6.43 8.58 -6.22
C PHE A 92 -7.81 7.94 -6.37
N LYS A 93 -8.07 7.40 -7.55
CA LYS A 93 -9.33 6.71 -7.87
C LYS A 93 -9.07 5.26 -8.23
N VAL A 94 -10.11 4.45 -8.08
CA VAL A 94 -10.12 3.09 -8.63
C VAL A 94 -9.85 3.14 -10.13
N GLY A 95 -8.92 2.31 -10.60
CA GLY A 95 -8.46 2.27 -11.98
C GLY A 95 -7.21 3.11 -12.25
N ASP A 96 -6.85 4.03 -11.36
CA ASP A 96 -5.60 4.78 -11.48
C ASP A 96 -4.40 3.85 -11.28
N THR A 97 -3.34 4.08 -12.05
CA THR A 97 -2.07 3.38 -11.87
C THR A 97 -1.14 4.28 -11.07
N VAL A 98 -0.71 3.79 -9.90
CA VAL A 98 0.23 4.47 -9.03
C VAL A 98 1.56 3.73 -9.00
N ARG A 99 2.65 4.47 -8.91
CA ARG A 99 4.01 3.98 -8.78
C ARG A 99 4.39 3.93 -7.31
N LEU A 100 4.56 2.70 -6.81
CA LEU A 100 5.04 2.45 -5.46
C LEU A 100 6.56 2.29 -5.49
N THR A 101 7.26 2.94 -4.57
CA THR A 101 8.65 2.60 -4.26
C THR A 101 8.63 1.56 -3.16
N VAL A 102 9.28 0.43 -3.43
CA VAL A 102 9.23 -0.76 -2.58
C VAL A 102 10.64 -1.23 -2.31
N ARG A 103 10.93 -1.52 -1.04
CA ARG A 103 12.16 -2.15 -0.60
C ARG A 103 11.92 -3.64 -0.31
N ARG A 104 12.80 -4.50 -0.84
CA ARG A 104 12.82 -5.94 -0.59
C ARG A 104 14.24 -6.34 -0.23
N GLY A 105 14.49 -6.60 1.05
CA GLY A 105 15.87 -6.73 1.55
C GLY A 105 16.63 -5.41 1.39
N GLU A 106 17.78 -5.45 0.72
CA GLU A 106 18.58 -4.26 0.42
C GLU A 106 18.18 -3.57 -0.89
N ASP A 107 17.44 -4.27 -1.76
CA ASP A 107 17.05 -3.75 -3.06
C ASP A 107 15.83 -2.83 -2.96
N THR A 108 15.87 -1.72 -3.69
CA THR A 108 14.73 -0.81 -3.86
C THR A 108 14.30 -0.82 -5.33
N ARG A 109 13.00 -0.96 -5.57
CA ARG A 109 12.41 -0.98 -6.92
C ARG A 109 11.11 -0.21 -6.97
N GLU A 110 10.78 0.27 -8.16
CA GLU A 110 9.48 0.86 -8.43
C GLU A 110 8.54 -0.17 -9.04
N VAL A 111 7.31 -0.19 -8.53
CA VAL A 111 6.26 -1.11 -8.97
C VAL A 111 5.04 -0.29 -9.35
N ALA A 112 4.59 -0.42 -10.59
CA ALA A 112 3.33 0.18 -11.03
C ALA A 112 2.16 -0.72 -10.59
N VAL A 113 1.20 -0.12 -9.88
CA VAL A 113 0.04 -0.82 -9.33
C VAL A 113 -1.24 -0.11 -9.75
N THR A 114 -2.12 -0.82 -10.45
CA THR A 114 -3.44 -0.30 -10.82
C THR A 114 -4.44 -0.53 -9.69
N LEU A 115 -4.92 0.55 -9.08
CA LEU A 115 -5.80 0.51 -7.91
C LEU A 115 -7.14 -0.15 -8.23
N GLN A 116 -7.61 -0.98 -7.32
CA GLN A 116 -8.89 -1.69 -7.44
C GLN A 116 -9.89 -1.17 -6.40
N PRO A 117 -11.20 -1.46 -6.56
CA PRO A 117 -12.17 -1.29 -5.50
C PRO A 117 -11.70 -1.97 -4.21
N GLY A 118 -11.67 -1.25 -3.09
CA GLY A 118 -11.56 -1.87 -1.78
C GLY A 118 -12.74 -2.82 -1.55
N ALA A 119 -12.44 -4.04 -1.13
CA ALA A 119 -13.42 -5.06 -0.75
C ALA A 119 -13.99 -4.76 0.64
#